data_AF-A0A512RPP8-F1
#
_entry.id   AF-A0A512RPP8-F1
#
_cell.length_a   1.000
_cell.length_b   1.000
_cell.length_c   1.000
_cell.angle_alpha   90.00
_cell.angle_beta   90.00
_cell.angle_gamma   90.00
#
_symmetry.space_group_name_H-M   'P 1'
#
loop_
_entity.id
_entity.type
_entity.pdbx_description
1 polymer ?
#
loop_
_entity_poly.entity_id
_entity_poly.type
_entity_poly.pdbx_seq_one_letter_code
_entity_poly.pdbx_strand_id
1 'polypeptide(L)'
;MSQQKTKRLVLSEGETIGHKHVLESKRDFGFTRTDFCIFIQLIDQGILTHDEHDRIVLEPGSYRSYNQVEFNPMDNTVHRVFD
;
A
#
# COMPACT_ATOMS: atom_id res chain seq x y z
N MET A 1 0.70 -8.22 18.06
CA MET A 1 0.42 -7.74 16.68
C MET A 1 0.14 -8.97 15.83
N SER A 2 -1.07 -9.10 15.26
CA SER A 2 -1.43 -10.27 14.46
C SER A 2 -0.96 -10.08 13.03
N GLN A 3 -0.01 -10.90 12.59
CA GLN A 3 0.41 -10.95 11.19
C GLN A 3 -0.69 -11.62 10.37
N GLN A 4 -1.23 -10.91 9.39
CA GLN A 4 -2.23 -11.43 8.47
C GLN A 4 -1.54 -11.98 7.22
N LYS A 5 -2.13 -13.01 6.61
CA LYS A 5 -1.63 -13.57 5.35
C LYS A 5 -2.66 -13.36 4.26
N THR A 6 -2.22 -12.86 3.12
CA THR A 6 -3.07 -12.69 1.95
C THR A 6 -2.25 -12.84 0.67
N LYS A 7 -2.93 -13.07 -0.45
CA LYS A 7 -2.34 -13.01 -1.79
C LYS A 7 -2.58 -11.66 -2.47
N ARG A 8 -3.52 -10.89 -1.94
CA ARG A 8 -3.92 -9.58 -2.44
C ARG A 8 -4.16 -8.64 -1.27
N LEU A 9 -3.45 -7.53 -1.26
CA LEU A 9 -3.57 -6.49 -0.24
C LEU A 9 -3.84 -5.16 -0.93
N VAL A 10 -4.90 -4.47 -0.49
CA VAL A 10 -5.13 -3.07 -0.86
C VAL A 10 -4.37 -2.23 0.17
N LEU A 11 -3.36 -1.50 -0.30
CA LEU A 11 -2.53 -0.62 0.53
C LEU A 11 -3.27 0.69 0.83
N SER A 12 -3.97 1.19 -0.18
CA SER A 12 -4.49 2.56 -0.24
C SER A 12 -5.72 2.65 -1.13
N GLU A 13 -6.67 3.52 -0.79
CA GLU A 13 -7.78 3.95 -1.66
C GLU A 13 -7.80 5.49 -1.65
N GLY A 14 -7.52 6.13 -2.78
CA GLY A 14 -7.49 7.58 -2.93
C GLY A 14 -8.89 8.18 -2.90
N GLU A 15 -9.09 9.24 -2.10
CA GLU A 15 -10.40 9.85 -1.80
C GLU A 15 -11.10 10.51 -3.00
N THR A 16 -10.36 11.02 -3.99
CA THR A 16 -10.98 11.89 -5.02
C THR A 16 -11.54 11.12 -6.22
N ILE A 17 -10.99 9.95 -6.55
CA ILE A 17 -11.38 9.20 -7.77
C ILE A 17 -11.37 7.67 -7.60
N GLY A 18 -11.14 7.16 -6.38
CA GLY A 18 -11.24 5.72 -6.09
C GLY A 18 -10.05 4.89 -6.58
N HIS A 19 -8.90 5.52 -6.84
CA HIS A 19 -7.67 4.82 -7.21
C HIS A 19 -7.18 3.94 -6.07
N LYS A 20 -6.78 2.71 -6.38
CA LYS A 20 -6.36 1.74 -5.36
C LYS A 20 -4.94 1.28 -5.64
N HIS A 21 -4.10 1.34 -4.61
CA HIS A 21 -2.84 0.64 -4.61
C HIS A 21 -3.09 -0.81 -4.22
N VAL A 22 -2.97 -1.72 -5.18
CA VAL A 22 -3.21 -3.14 -4.97
C VAL A 22 -1.92 -3.91 -5.17
N LEU A 23 -1.46 -4.54 -4.08
CA LEU A 23 -0.34 -5.47 -4.10
C LEU A 23 -0.86 -6.89 -4.25
N GLU A 24 -0.46 -7.56 -5.33
CA GLU A 24 -0.77 -8.95 -5.61
C GLU A 24 0.50 -9.80 -5.66
N SER A 25 0.45 -11.03 -5.14
CA SER A 25 1.55 -11.98 -5.29
C SER A 25 1.01 -13.37 -5.61
N LYS A 26 1.84 -14.18 -6.28
CA LYS A 26 1.51 -15.58 -6.57
C LYS A 26 1.42 -16.45 -5.31
N ARG A 27 2.19 -16.10 -4.28
CA ARG A 27 2.20 -16.77 -2.97
C ARG A 27 1.63 -15.88 -1.88
N ASP A 28 1.11 -16.51 -0.84
CA ASP A 28 0.68 -15.80 0.36
C ASP A 28 1.87 -15.06 1.00
N PHE A 29 1.67 -13.77 1.28
CA PHE A 29 2.63 -12.93 1.96
C PHE A 29 2.07 -12.46 3.31
N GLY A 30 2.97 -12.17 4.24
CA GLY A 30 2.60 -11.64 5.54
C GLY A 30 2.46 -10.13 5.48
N PHE A 31 1.46 -9.57 6.14
CA PHE A 31 1.38 -8.13 6.36
C PHE A 31 0.90 -7.78 7.76
N THR A 32 1.34 -6.62 8.24
CA THR A 32 0.92 -6.04 9.51
C THR A 32 0.61 -4.57 9.28
N ARG A 33 -0.65 -4.19 9.52
CA ARG A 33 -1.10 -2.80 9.42
C ARG A 33 -1.07 -2.13 10.79
N THR A 34 -0.53 -0.92 10.82
CA THR A 34 -0.52 -0.01 11.97
C THR A 34 -1.16 1.32 11.56
N ASP A 35 -1.43 2.21 12.51
CA ASP A 35 -2.00 3.54 12.23
C ASP A 35 -1.14 4.42 11.32
N PHE A 36 0.17 4.13 11.22
CA PHE A 36 1.12 4.99 10.50
C PHE A 36 1.74 4.32 9.26
N CYS A 37 1.73 3.00 9.20
CA CYS A 37 2.43 2.25 8.17
C CYS A 37 1.92 0.82 8.03
N ILE A 38 2.18 0.24 6.85
CA ILE A 38 1.90 -1.15 6.53
C ILE A 38 3.25 -1.84 6.31
N PHE A 39 3.53 -2.85 7.14
CA PHE A 39 4.67 -3.74 6.95
C PHE A 39 4.24 -4.92 6.10
N ILE A 40 5.03 -5.24 5.08
CA ILE A 40 4.75 -6.28 4.10
C ILE A 40 5.97 -7.18 4.03
N GLN A 41 5.76 -8.49 4.06
CA GLN A 41 6.81 -9.49 3.96
C GLN A 41 6.49 -10.42 2.79
N LEU A 42 7.02 -10.06 1.63
CA LEU A 42 6.87 -10.81 0.39
C LEU A 42 7.79 -12.02 0.39
N ILE A 43 7.21 -13.19 0.19
CA ILE A 43 7.94 -14.46 0.05
C ILE A 43 8.29 -14.74 -1.41
N ASP A 44 7.52 -14.15 -2.32
CA ASP A 44 7.65 -14.29 -3.78
C ASP A 44 7.44 -12.91 -4.41
N GLN A 45 7.57 -12.83 -5.73
CA GLN A 45 7.42 -11.57 -6.45
C GLN A 45 6.03 -10.96 -6.20
N GLY A 46 6.01 -9.68 -5.82
CA GLY A 46 4.81 -8.86 -5.67
C GLY A 46 4.64 -7.96 -6.88
N ILE A 47 3.41 -7.75 -7.33
CA ILE A 47 3.07 -6.77 -8.36
C ILE A 47 2.18 -5.74 -7.68
N LEU A 48 2.72 -4.55 -7.50
CA LEU A 48 1.98 -3.39 -7.05
C LEU A 48 1.38 -2.69 -8.28
N THR A 49 0.06 -2.59 -8.30
CA THR A 49 -0.70 -1.93 -9.36
C THR A 49 -1.36 -0.68 -8.81
N HIS A 50 -1.30 0.41 -9.57
CA HIS A 50 -2.02 1.66 -9.34
C HIS A 50 -2.78 2.00 -10.63
N ASP A 51 -4.02 2.47 -10.52
CA ASP A 51 -4.86 2.72 -11.71
C ASP A 51 -4.29 3.84 -12.60
N GLU A 52 -3.51 4.77 -12.04
CA GLU A 52 -2.94 5.91 -12.77
C GLU A 52 -1.50 5.70 -13.24
N HIS A 53 -0.80 4.67 -12.75
CA HIS A 53 0.63 4.46 -13.03
C HIS A 53 0.97 3.04 -13.45
N ASP A 54 2.16 2.92 -14.05
CA ASP A 54 2.70 1.64 -14.51
C ASP A 54 2.95 0.66 -13.35
N ARG A 55 2.95 -0.64 -13.66
CA ARG A 55 2.99 -1.69 -12.64
C ARG A 55 4.38 -1.76 -12.02
N ILE A 56 4.45 -1.72 -10.70
CA ILE A 56 5.71 -1.85 -9.98
C ILE A 56 5.90 -3.30 -9.58
N VAL A 57 7.00 -3.91 -10.03
CA VAL A 57 7.39 -5.26 -9.62
C VAL A 57 8.28 -5.16 -8.40
N LEU A 58 7.83 -5.78 -7.31
CA LEU A 58 8.58 -5.93 -6.06
C LEU A 58 9.19 -7.32 -5.99
N GLU A 59 10.49 -7.39 -5.75
CA GLU A 59 11.21 -8.63 -5.46
C GLU A 59 10.81 -9.19 -4.08
N PRO A 60 11.06 -10.48 -3.79
CA PRO A 60 10.84 -11.01 -2.45
C PRO A 60 11.69 -10.26 -1.41
N GLY A 61 11.05 -9.84 -0.32
CA GLY A 61 11.68 -8.99 0.68
C GLY A 61 10.71 -8.38 1.68
N SER A 62 11.27 -7.58 2.58
CA SER A 62 10.51 -6.83 3.58
C SER A 62 10.33 -5.39 3.12
N TYR A 63 9.07 -4.97 2.98
CA TYR A 63 8.68 -3.64 2.53
C TYR A 63 7.90 -2.92 3.61
N ARG A 64 7.95 -1.58 3.53
CA ARG A 64 7.19 -0.71 4.41
C ARG A 64 6.57 0.41 3.60
N SER A 65 5.24 0.46 3.60
CA SER A 65 4.46 1.59 3.09
C SER A 65 4.21 2.57 4.23
N TYR A 66 4.47 3.85 4.00
CA TYR A 66 4.17 4.93 4.94
C TYR A 66 2.94 5.68 4.47
N ASN A 67 2.21 6.30 5.41
CA ASN A 67 1.26 7.34 5.07
C ASN A 67 1.98 8.49 4.40
N GLN A 68 1.55 8.85 3.19
CA GLN A 68 1.85 10.16 2.65
C GLN A 68 0.97 11.20 3.36
N VAL A 69 1.52 12.40 3.49
CA VAL A 69 0.80 13.51 4.09
C VAL A 69 0.43 14.42 2.94
N GLU A 70 -0.85 14.47 2.59
CA GLU A 70 -1.33 15.35 1.55
C GLU A 70 -1.66 16.71 2.18
N PHE A 71 -0.90 17.73 1.80
CA PHE A 71 -1.19 19.10 2.17
C PHE A 71 -2.18 19.67 1.15
N ASN A 72 -3.35 20.12 1.61
CA ASN A 72 -4.31 20.82 0.79
C ASN A 72 -4.03 22.34 0.84
N PRO A 73 -3.47 22.95 -0.21
CA PRO A 73 -3.13 24.36 -0.21
C PRO A 73 -4.35 25.30 -0.31
N MET A 74 -5.54 24.78 -0.62
CA MET A 74 -6.77 25.59 -0.71
C MET A 74 -7.36 25.89 0.66
N ASP A 75 -7.23 24.98 1.63
CA ASP A 75 -7.79 25.13 2.98
C ASP A 75 -6.71 25.05 4.08
N ASN A 76 -5.43 24.91 3.71
CA ASN A 76 -4.30 24.66 4.62
C ASN A 76 -4.47 23.42 5.52
N THR A 77 -5.31 22.47 5.14
CA THR A 77 -5.51 21.23 5.89
C THR A 77 -4.47 20.19 5.51
N VAL A 78 -4.13 19.35 6.50
CA VAL A 78 -3.19 18.26 6.35
C VAL A 78 -3.97 16.96 6.44
N HIS A 79 -4.11 16.25 5.32
CA HIS A 79 -4.78 14.96 5.24
C HIS A 79 -3.72 13.85 5.28
N ARG A 80 -4.02 12.74 5.96
CA ARG A 80 -3.17 11.56 5.97
C ARG A 80 -3.72 10.60 4.92
N VAL A 81 -3.02 10.48 3.82
CA VAL A 81 -3.42 9.65 2.69
C VAL A 81 -2.42 8.50 2.60
N PHE A 82 -2.91 7.26 2.57
CA PHE A 82 -2.07 6.16 2.14
C PHE A 82 -1.97 6.33 0.60
N ASP A 83 -0.78 6.58 0.06
CA ASP A 83 -0.46 6.49 -1.36
C ASP A 83 0.45 5.27 -1.51
#